data_AF-A0AA37SP84-F1
#
_entry.id   AF-A0AA37SP84-F1
#
_cell.length_a   1.000
_cell.length_b   1.000
_cell.length_c   1.000
_cell.angle_alpha   90.00
_cell.angle_beta   90.00
_cell.angle_gamma   90.00
#
_symmetry.space_group_name_H-M   'P 1'
#
loop_
_entity.id
_entity.type
_entity.pdbx_description
1 polymer ?
#
loop_
_entity_poly.entity_id
_entity_poly.type
_entity_poly.pdbx_seq_one_letter_code
_entity_poly.pdbx_strand_id
1 'polypeptide(L)'
;MINFLNPTAFWGLLALIIPTIILLLSKQKQQVVEFGSVVFLETSESKTARKVFPTEWLLYLLRIAIITLLVLIGAEPVWVSEETEKKIWIEKEVAEDPIFQQVMTTLGDEVEIIEPESLSLLITKLNKESDSVVVYTRSYAKNFIGKTPKLGRHIEWRIVPNESELMLKDTFRLGETIQALTISSGENGLKWNTEKIKNEQGSHGRIVEIYILSSSQKQKEKEDLKSLLKAYEGVIPFTFTFDGISPKWTILIDTINEARNRKTITWNNFVGQLELRSVHSDLFEIHGELTKNNLRSSNFPLELAHTILQDELKMEELDRRIYVPKQEVSASPILKAGAKMETVKYGWILIMLLVLLERWLSRKSVNA
;
A
#
# COMPACT_ATOMS: atom_id res chain seq x y z
N MET A 1 -8.69 -15.36 -17.56
CA MET A 1 -9.18 -16.03 -18.79
C MET A 1 -10.15 -15.15 -19.58
N ILE A 2 -10.37 -15.42 -20.88
CA ILE A 2 -11.48 -14.81 -21.64
C ILE A 2 -12.75 -15.60 -21.30
N ASN A 3 -13.77 -14.92 -20.78
CA ASN A 3 -15.10 -15.49 -20.55
C ASN A 3 -16.12 -14.84 -21.49
N PHE A 4 -17.22 -15.52 -21.78
CA PHE A 4 -18.27 -15.02 -22.68
C PHE A 4 -19.59 -14.89 -21.91
N LEU A 5 -20.23 -13.72 -21.97
CA LEU A 5 -21.52 -13.49 -21.29
C LEU A 5 -22.65 -14.32 -21.89
N ASN A 6 -22.64 -14.45 -23.22
CA ASN A 6 -23.68 -15.18 -23.97
C ASN A 6 -23.04 -16.28 -24.83
N PRO A 7 -22.61 -17.41 -24.24
CA PRO A 7 -22.02 -18.52 -25.00
C PRO A 7 -23.01 -19.14 -26.00
N THR A 8 -24.32 -18.92 -25.84
CA THR A 8 -25.35 -19.33 -26.79
C THR A 8 -25.28 -18.56 -28.12
N ALA A 9 -24.65 -17.40 -28.17
CA ALA A 9 -24.48 -16.63 -29.42
C ALA A 9 -23.72 -17.41 -30.50
N PHE A 10 -22.84 -18.35 -30.10
CA PHE A 10 -22.11 -19.22 -31.03
C PHE A 10 -23.03 -20.12 -31.88
N TRP A 11 -24.28 -20.37 -31.45
CA TRP A 11 -25.27 -21.06 -32.30
C TRP A 11 -25.59 -20.28 -33.58
N GLY A 12 -25.40 -18.96 -33.59
CA GLY A 12 -25.52 -18.13 -34.78
C GLY A 12 -24.51 -18.49 -35.88
N LEU A 13 -23.40 -19.16 -35.56
CA LEU A 13 -22.46 -19.68 -36.56
C LEU A 13 -23.10 -20.74 -37.46
N LEU A 14 -24.19 -21.40 -37.03
CA LEU A 14 -24.94 -22.29 -37.90
C LEU A 14 -25.52 -21.57 -39.13
N ALA A 15 -25.72 -20.25 -39.06
CA ALA A 15 -26.13 -19.46 -40.23
C ALA A 15 -25.10 -19.48 -41.36
N LEU A 16 -23.82 -19.78 -41.07
CA LEU A 16 -22.77 -19.97 -42.08
C LEU A 16 -23.06 -21.17 -42.99
N ILE A 17 -23.86 -22.14 -42.55
CA ILE A 17 -24.19 -23.33 -43.34
C ILE A 17 -24.95 -22.93 -44.62
N ILE A 18 -25.77 -21.88 -44.57
CA ILE A 18 -26.59 -21.41 -45.68
C ILE A 18 -25.73 -20.96 -46.89
N PRO A 19 -24.80 -20.00 -46.77
CA PRO A 19 -23.95 -19.58 -47.88
C PRO A 19 -23.04 -20.70 -48.40
N THR A 20 -22.63 -21.64 -47.54
CA THR A 20 -21.82 -22.80 -47.95
C THR A 20 -22.63 -23.79 -48.80
N ILE A 21 -23.88 -24.06 -48.42
CA ILE A 21 -24.78 -24.91 -49.21
C ILE A 21 -25.10 -24.25 -50.55
N ILE A 22 -25.37 -22.95 -50.57
CA ILE A 22 -25.65 -22.21 -51.82
C ILE A 22 -24.44 -22.29 -52.78
N LEU A 23 -23.21 -22.19 -52.26
CA LEU A 23 -21.99 -22.35 -53.07
C LEU A 23 -21.92 -23.75 -53.70
N LEU A 24 -22.23 -24.80 -52.94
CA LEU A 24 -22.24 -26.19 -53.41
C LEU A 24 -23.32 -26.46 -54.47
N LEU A 25 -24.48 -25.79 -54.39
CA LEU A 25 -25.57 -25.92 -55.35
C LEU A 25 -25.46 -24.99 -56.56
N SER A 26 -24.57 -23.99 -56.51
CA SER A 26 -24.31 -23.05 -57.60
C SER A 26 -23.42 -23.67 -58.69
N LYS A 27 -23.88 -24.75 -59.33
CA LYS A 27 -23.30 -25.17 -60.61
C LYS A 27 -23.79 -24.19 -61.68
N GLN A 28 -22.88 -23.38 -62.21
CA GLN A 28 -23.14 -22.43 -63.30
C GLN A 28 -23.92 -23.13 -64.42
N LYS A 29 -25.20 -22.75 -64.58
CA LYS A 29 -25.97 -23.12 -65.77
C LYS A 29 -25.35 -22.37 -66.94
N GLN A 30 -24.63 -23.09 -67.80
CA GLN A 30 -24.22 -22.56 -69.10
C GLN A 30 -25.50 -22.10 -69.81
N GLN A 31 -25.58 -20.80 -70.07
CA GLN A 31 -26.68 -20.24 -70.86
C GLN A 31 -26.53 -20.78 -72.28
N VAL A 32 -27.39 -21.74 -72.63
CA VAL A 32 -27.53 -22.17 -74.01
C VAL A 32 -28.35 -21.09 -74.70
N VAL A 33 -27.66 -20.24 -75.45
CA VAL A 33 -28.32 -19.26 -76.32
C VAL A 33 -28.75 -20.02 -77.57
N GLU A 34 -30.05 -20.05 -77.86
CA GLU A 34 -30.56 -20.60 -79.10
C GLU A 34 -30.21 -19.65 -80.25
N PHE A 35 -29.37 -20.10 -81.18
CA PHE A 35 -28.99 -19.35 -82.37
C PHE A 35 -29.53 -20.04 -83.62
N GLY A 36 -30.04 -19.25 -84.57
CA GLY A 36 -30.57 -19.74 -85.84
C GLY A 36 -29.44 -20.17 -86.77
N SER A 37 -29.33 -21.49 -86.99
CA SER A 37 -28.41 -22.17 -87.91
C SER A 37 -26.91 -22.15 -87.54
N VAL A 38 -26.34 -23.36 -87.40
CA VAL A 38 -24.89 -23.62 -87.26
C VAL A 38 -24.13 -23.60 -88.59
N VAL A 39 -24.83 -23.42 -89.72
CA VAL A 39 -24.26 -23.63 -91.06
C VAL A 39 -23.18 -22.60 -91.44
N PHE A 40 -23.14 -21.45 -90.76
CA PHE A 40 -22.15 -20.38 -91.00
C PHE A 40 -21.12 -20.20 -89.89
N LEU A 41 -21.05 -21.12 -88.92
CA LEU A 41 -20.06 -21.04 -87.85
C LEU A 41 -18.76 -21.72 -88.30
N GLU A 42 -17.74 -20.93 -88.61
CA GLU A 42 -16.36 -21.43 -88.66
C GLU A 42 -15.99 -22.03 -87.29
N THR A 43 -15.36 -23.21 -87.31
CA THR A 43 -14.81 -23.88 -86.13
C THR A 43 -13.67 -23.07 -85.54
N SER A 44 -14.01 -21.97 -84.86
CA SER A 44 -13.07 -21.24 -84.03
C SER A 44 -12.79 -22.07 -82.80
N GLU A 45 -11.56 -22.56 -82.69
CA GLU A 45 -11.08 -23.31 -81.53
C GLU A 45 -11.42 -22.57 -80.24
N SER A 46 -12.05 -23.30 -79.33
CA SER A 46 -12.48 -22.82 -78.03
C SER A 46 -11.29 -22.23 -77.26
N LYS A 47 -11.16 -20.91 -77.24
CA LYS A 47 -10.43 -20.24 -76.17
C LYS A 47 -11.24 -20.42 -74.89
N THR A 48 -10.94 -21.54 -74.24
CA THR A 48 -11.24 -21.90 -72.87
C THR A 48 -11.49 -20.64 -72.04
N ALA A 49 -12.74 -20.49 -71.59
CA ALA A 49 -13.16 -19.49 -70.61
C ALA A 49 -12.43 -19.75 -69.29
N ARG A 50 -11.15 -19.38 -69.24
CA ARG A 50 -10.30 -19.50 -68.07
C ARG A 50 -10.22 -18.12 -67.42
N LYS A 51 -11.15 -17.84 -66.51
CA LYS A 51 -10.97 -16.97 -65.33
C LYS A 51 -12.27 -16.86 -64.52
N VAL A 52 -12.67 -17.96 -63.87
CA VAL A 52 -13.72 -17.94 -62.83
C VAL A 52 -13.11 -17.83 -61.40
N PHE A 53 -11.81 -17.59 -61.25
CA PHE A 53 -11.22 -17.38 -59.91
C PHE A 53 -10.20 -16.24 -59.95
N PRO A 54 -10.38 -15.21 -59.10
CA PRO A 54 -10.45 -15.34 -57.63
C PRO A 54 -11.63 -14.65 -56.92
N THR A 55 -12.60 -14.08 -57.66
CA THR A 55 -13.65 -13.23 -57.05
C THR A 55 -14.64 -14.02 -56.18
N GLU A 56 -15.00 -15.25 -56.55
CA GLU A 56 -16.01 -16.03 -55.81
C GLU A 56 -15.53 -16.48 -54.42
N TRP A 57 -14.24 -16.85 -54.27
CA TRP A 57 -13.67 -17.22 -52.95
C TRP A 57 -13.54 -16.01 -52.03
N LEU A 58 -13.15 -14.87 -52.60
CA LEU A 58 -13.07 -13.62 -51.83
C LEU A 58 -14.45 -13.20 -51.34
N LEU A 59 -15.49 -13.34 -52.17
CA LEU A 59 -16.87 -13.06 -51.80
C LEU A 59 -17.36 -14.00 -50.68
N TYR A 60 -17.01 -15.28 -50.75
CA TYR A 60 -17.35 -16.27 -49.76
C TYR A 60 -16.69 -16.00 -48.40
N LEU A 61 -15.39 -15.67 -48.39
CA LEU A 61 -14.65 -15.32 -47.17
C LEU A 61 -15.27 -14.07 -46.52
N LEU A 62 -15.70 -13.09 -47.32
CA LEU A 62 -16.38 -11.90 -46.83
C LEU A 62 -17.71 -12.21 -46.15
N ARG A 63 -18.50 -13.14 -46.71
CA ARG A 63 -19.75 -13.61 -46.09
C ARG A 63 -19.50 -14.29 -44.76
N ILE A 64 -18.46 -15.13 -44.67
CA ILE A 64 -18.08 -15.76 -43.41
C ILE A 64 -17.68 -14.71 -42.39
N ALA A 65 -16.83 -13.75 -42.79
CA ALA A 65 -16.33 -12.69 -41.92
C ALA A 65 -17.45 -11.81 -41.35
N ILE A 66 -18.48 -11.50 -42.15
CA ILE A 66 -19.64 -10.72 -41.68
C ILE A 66 -20.40 -11.48 -40.59
N ILE A 67 -20.69 -12.76 -40.82
CA ILE A 67 -21.49 -13.58 -39.89
C ILE A 67 -20.70 -13.85 -38.60
N THR A 68 -19.40 -14.16 -38.70
CA THR A 68 -18.55 -14.39 -37.51
C THR A 68 -18.40 -13.14 -36.66
N LEU A 69 -18.25 -11.96 -37.28
CA LEU A 69 -18.18 -10.70 -36.55
C LEU A 69 -19.51 -10.38 -35.84
N LEU A 70 -20.63 -10.65 -36.50
CA LEU A 70 -21.97 -10.45 -35.92
C LEU A 70 -22.20 -11.36 -34.72
N VAL A 71 -21.75 -12.62 -34.79
CA VAL A 71 -21.79 -13.55 -33.65
C VAL A 71 -20.85 -13.11 -32.53
N LEU A 72 -19.64 -12.64 -32.84
CA LEU A 72 -18.67 -12.21 -31.82
C LEU A 72 -19.15 -10.97 -31.05
N ILE A 73 -19.84 -10.05 -31.74
CA ILE A 73 -20.52 -8.92 -31.09
C ILE A 73 -21.61 -9.41 -30.15
N GLY A 74 -22.41 -10.41 -30.55
CA GLY A 74 -23.44 -11.01 -29.69
C GLY A 74 -22.90 -11.85 -28.54
N ALA A 75 -21.69 -12.40 -28.66
CA ALA A 75 -21.05 -13.23 -27.64
C ALA A 75 -20.48 -12.42 -26.46
N GLU A 76 -20.29 -11.10 -26.64
CA GLU A 76 -19.79 -10.15 -25.63
C GLU A 76 -18.60 -10.70 -24.82
N PRO A 77 -17.41 -10.82 -25.42
CA PRO A 77 -16.23 -11.33 -24.73
C PRO A 77 -15.81 -10.38 -23.60
N VAL A 78 -15.61 -10.94 -22.40
CA VAL A 78 -15.15 -10.22 -21.21
C VAL A 78 -13.85 -10.80 -20.68
N TRP A 79 -12.95 -9.94 -20.24
CA TRP A 79 -11.76 -10.34 -19.51
C TRP A 79 -12.11 -10.54 -18.04
N VAL A 80 -12.03 -11.79 -17.58
CA VAL A 80 -12.21 -12.14 -16.17
C VAL A 80 -10.84 -12.45 -15.59
N SER A 81 -10.45 -11.68 -14.57
CA SER A 81 -9.31 -11.96 -13.71
C SER A 81 -9.62 -13.21 -12.89
N GLU A 82 -8.73 -14.20 -12.89
CA GLU A 82 -8.87 -15.35 -11.99
C GLU A 82 -8.75 -14.88 -10.53
N GLU A 83 -9.64 -15.35 -9.67
CA GLU A 83 -9.46 -15.26 -8.22
C GLU A 83 -8.31 -16.21 -7.86
N THR A 84 -7.10 -15.67 -7.80
CA THR A 84 -5.97 -16.37 -7.19
C THR A 84 -6.26 -16.60 -5.71
N GLU A 85 -5.80 -17.75 -5.20
CA GLU A 85 -5.82 -18.09 -3.78
C GLU A 85 -5.28 -16.91 -2.97
N LYS A 86 -6.15 -16.29 -2.17
CA LYS A 86 -5.83 -15.04 -1.50
C LYS A 86 -5.04 -15.33 -0.24
N LYS A 87 -3.78 -14.92 -0.21
CA LYS A 87 -2.94 -15.00 0.98
C LYS A 87 -3.48 -14.07 2.07
N ILE A 88 -3.51 -14.52 3.33
CA ILE A 88 -4.01 -13.72 4.45
C ILE A 88 -2.86 -13.26 5.33
N TRP A 89 -2.70 -11.95 5.47
CA TRP A 89 -1.71 -11.31 6.32
C TRP A 89 -2.41 -10.58 7.46
N ILE A 90 -1.90 -10.78 8.68
CA ILE A 90 -2.49 -10.19 9.89
C ILE A 90 -1.39 -9.49 10.66
N GLU A 91 -1.58 -8.20 10.92
CA GLU A 91 -0.69 -7.46 11.80
C GLU A 91 -0.71 -8.02 13.22
N LYS A 92 0.45 -8.13 13.86
CA LYS A 92 0.60 -8.67 15.22
C LYS A 92 -0.34 -8.02 16.24
N GLU A 93 -0.48 -6.70 16.23
CA GLU A 93 -1.40 -5.96 17.13
C GLU A 93 -2.89 -6.30 16.90
N VAL A 94 -3.24 -6.77 15.70
CA VAL A 94 -4.58 -7.25 15.36
C VAL A 94 -4.71 -8.72 15.75
N ALA A 95 -3.68 -9.53 15.49
CA ALA A 95 -3.65 -10.92 15.89
C ALA A 95 -3.77 -11.06 17.42
N GLU A 96 -3.17 -10.17 18.20
CA GLU A 96 -3.24 -10.19 19.68
C GLU A 96 -4.59 -9.67 20.24
N ASP A 97 -5.48 -9.11 19.41
CA ASP A 97 -6.77 -8.60 19.87
C ASP A 97 -7.72 -9.75 20.27
N PRO A 98 -8.22 -9.78 21.52
CA PRO A 98 -9.15 -10.80 22.00
C PRO A 98 -10.43 -10.94 21.16
N ILE A 99 -10.93 -9.84 20.59
CA ILE A 99 -12.12 -9.81 19.74
C ILE A 99 -11.78 -10.45 18.39
N PHE A 100 -10.63 -10.09 17.82
CA PHE A 100 -10.23 -10.56 16.50
C PHE A 100 -9.76 -12.02 16.50
N GLN A 101 -9.22 -12.52 17.61
CA GLN A 101 -8.88 -13.94 17.79
C GLN A 101 -10.05 -14.88 17.47
N GLN A 102 -11.29 -14.48 17.81
CA GLN A 102 -12.49 -15.25 17.45
C GLN A 102 -12.67 -15.34 15.93
N VAL A 103 -12.43 -14.24 15.22
CA VAL A 103 -12.49 -14.19 13.75
C VAL A 103 -11.35 -14.99 13.13
N MET A 104 -10.16 -14.99 13.75
CA MET A 104 -8.99 -15.72 13.27
C MET A 104 -9.24 -17.23 13.19
N THR A 105 -10.00 -17.80 14.12
CA THR A 105 -10.39 -19.23 14.07
C THR A 105 -11.23 -19.60 12.83
N THR A 106 -11.90 -18.63 12.22
CA THR A 106 -12.69 -18.78 10.98
C THR A 106 -11.88 -18.57 9.70
N LEU A 107 -10.69 -17.96 9.77
CA LEU A 107 -9.89 -17.59 8.60
C LEU A 107 -9.01 -18.75 8.06
N GLY A 108 -8.90 -19.86 8.79
CA GLY A 108 -8.12 -21.03 8.40
C GLY A 108 -6.64 -20.97 8.81
N ASP A 109 -5.86 -21.97 8.40
CA ASP A 109 -4.48 -22.17 8.88
C ASP A 109 -3.40 -21.40 8.07
N GLU A 110 -3.73 -20.84 6.90
CA GLU A 110 -2.78 -20.09 6.04
C GLU A 110 -2.74 -18.59 6.36
N VAL A 111 -2.45 -18.29 7.63
CA VAL A 111 -2.33 -16.91 8.12
C VAL A 111 -0.87 -16.58 8.39
N GLU A 112 -0.36 -15.50 7.79
CA GLU A 112 0.95 -14.94 8.09
C GLU A 112 0.83 -13.75 9.05
N ILE A 113 1.45 -13.86 10.23
CA ILE A 113 1.49 -12.77 11.20
C ILE A 113 2.68 -11.87 10.88
N ILE A 114 2.44 -10.56 10.76
CA ILE A 114 3.45 -9.56 10.39
C ILE A 114 3.56 -8.46 11.44
N GLU A 115 4.78 -7.95 11.65
CA GLU A 115 5.05 -6.79 12.50
C GLU A 115 5.79 -5.75 11.65
N PRO A 116 5.07 -4.85 10.96
CA PRO A 116 5.68 -3.94 10.01
C PRO A 116 6.45 -2.82 10.72
N GLU A 117 7.73 -2.64 10.39
CA GLU A 117 8.53 -1.50 10.88
C GLU A 117 7.95 -0.15 10.43
N SER A 118 7.36 -0.11 9.24
CA SER A 118 6.68 1.06 8.67
C SER A 118 5.59 0.64 7.68
N LEU A 119 4.47 1.37 7.68
CA LEU A 119 3.37 1.15 6.73
C LEU A 119 3.80 1.33 5.27
N SER A 120 4.65 2.32 4.97
CA SER A 120 5.08 2.58 3.59
C SER A 120 5.95 1.45 3.04
N LEU A 121 6.79 0.84 3.89
CA LEU A 121 7.59 -0.33 3.56
C LEU A 121 6.72 -1.56 3.33
N LEU A 122 5.72 -1.78 4.19
CA LEU A 122 4.76 -2.88 4.03
C LEU A 122 4.03 -2.80 2.68
N ILE A 123 3.46 -1.62 2.35
CA ILE A 123 2.78 -1.42 1.07
C ILE A 123 3.75 -1.62 -0.11
N THR A 124 4.99 -1.15 0.00
CA THR A 124 6.00 -1.35 -1.05
C THR A 124 6.33 -2.82 -1.25
N LYS A 125 6.45 -3.60 -0.16
CA LYS A 125 6.71 -5.04 -0.20
C LYS A 125 5.53 -5.76 -0.87
N LEU A 126 4.32 -5.51 -0.40
CA LEU A 126 3.08 -6.09 -0.94
C LEU A 126 2.87 -5.77 -2.43
N ASN A 127 3.20 -4.55 -2.86
CA ASN A 127 3.09 -4.17 -4.27
C ASN A 127 4.06 -4.93 -5.18
N LYS A 128 5.17 -5.46 -4.64
CA LYS A 128 6.13 -6.28 -5.40
C LYS A 128 5.70 -7.75 -5.47
N GLU A 129 4.86 -8.21 -4.54
CA GLU A 129 4.31 -9.56 -4.57
C GLU A 129 3.23 -9.65 -5.66
N SER A 130 3.22 -10.76 -6.39
CA SER A 130 2.29 -10.99 -7.51
C SER A 130 0.96 -11.60 -7.09
N ASP A 131 0.89 -12.18 -5.90
CA ASP A 131 -0.26 -12.93 -5.41
C ASP A 131 -1.30 -12.00 -4.79
N SER A 132 -2.59 -12.35 -4.92
CA SER A 132 -3.65 -11.59 -4.25
C SER A 132 -3.55 -11.77 -2.75
N VAL A 133 -3.66 -10.68 -1.99
CA VAL A 133 -3.38 -10.67 -0.55
C VAL A 133 -4.40 -9.83 0.20
N VAL A 134 -4.95 -10.37 1.28
CA VAL A 134 -5.82 -9.66 2.22
C VAL A 134 -5.02 -9.31 3.45
N VAL A 135 -4.94 -8.03 3.78
CA VAL A 135 -4.17 -7.52 4.91
C VAL A 135 -5.13 -7.00 5.98
N TYR A 136 -5.12 -7.64 7.15
CA TYR A 136 -5.80 -7.17 8.36
C TYR A 136 -4.81 -6.38 9.22
N THR A 137 -5.12 -5.11 9.47
CA THR A 137 -4.19 -4.18 10.12
C THR A 137 -4.96 -3.11 10.89
N ARG A 138 -4.33 -2.56 11.93
CA ARG A 138 -4.80 -1.34 12.60
C ARG A 138 -4.60 -0.11 11.72
N SER A 139 -3.68 -0.20 10.75
CA SER A 139 -3.34 0.87 9.82
C SER A 139 -2.90 2.15 10.54
N TYR A 140 -2.25 2.02 11.70
CA TYR A 140 -1.74 3.17 12.45
C TYR A 140 -0.60 3.85 11.70
N ALA A 141 -0.63 5.18 11.63
CA ALA A 141 0.34 6.01 10.92
C ALA A 141 1.71 6.09 11.63
N LYS A 142 2.35 4.94 11.87
CA LYS A 142 3.63 4.81 12.56
C LYS A 142 4.80 4.89 11.59
N ASN A 143 5.90 5.53 12.02
CA ASN A 143 7.20 5.51 11.36
C ASN A 143 7.12 5.84 9.85
N PHE A 144 6.48 6.97 9.50
CA PHE A 144 6.28 7.34 8.10
C PHE A 144 7.62 7.73 7.46
N ILE A 145 8.14 6.88 6.57
CA ILE A 145 9.36 7.16 5.82
C ILE A 145 8.99 7.49 4.37
N GLY A 146 9.16 8.76 4.00
CA GLY A 146 9.04 9.23 2.62
C GLY A 146 7.61 9.16 2.06
N LYS A 147 7.46 9.26 0.74
CA LYS A 147 6.13 9.28 0.11
C LYS A 147 5.48 7.89 0.17
N THR A 148 4.27 7.79 0.73
CA THR A 148 3.50 6.53 0.70
C THR A 148 3.17 6.11 -0.73
N PRO A 149 3.53 4.89 -1.14
CA PRO A 149 3.09 4.34 -2.41
C PRO A 149 1.58 4.10 -2.39
N LYS A 150 0.98 4.05 -3.58
CA LYS A 150 -0.42 3.66 -3.73
C LYS A 150 -0.54 2.14 -3.56
N LEU A 151 -1.69 1.70 -3.07
CA LEU A 151 -1.97 0.28 -2.89
C LEU A 151 -2.23 -0.38 -4.25
N GLY A 152 -1.52 -1.46 -4.55
CA GLY A 152 -1.80 -2.35 -5.68
C GLY A 152 -3.20 -2.95 -5.60
N ARG A 153 -3.75 -3.36 -6.75
CA ARG A 153 -5.13 -3.83 -6.84
C ARG A 153 -5.36 -5.24 -6.31
N HIS A 154 -4.31 -6.06 -6.35
CA HIS A 154 -4.28 -7.39 -5.81
C HIS A 154 -4.27 -7.39 -4.27
N ILE A 155 -4.10 -6.22 -3.65
CA ILE A 155 -4.08 -6.05 -2.20
C ILE A 155 -5.46 -5.57 -1.74
N GLU A 156 -6.05 -6.32 -0.83
CA GLU A 156 -7.28 -5.97 -0.13
C GLU A 156 -6.94 -5.51 1.29
N TRP A 157 -7.11 -4.21 1.54
CA TRP A 157 -6.74 -3.59 2.81
C TRP A 157 -7.95 -3.54 3.77
N ARG A 158 -7.89 -4.29 4.87
CA ARG A 158 -8.96 -4.39 5.88
C ARG A 158 -8.48 -3.78 7.20
N ILE A 159 -9.10 -2.66 7.56
CA ILE A 159 -8.81 -1.95 8.81
C ILE A 159 -9.65 -2.54 9.93
N VAL A 160 -9.00 -3.01 10.99
CA VAL A 160 -9.67 -3.54 12.19
C VAL A 160 -9.74 -2.43 13.25
N PRO A 161 -10.95 -1.88 13.53
CA PRO A 161 -11.10 -0.77 14.45
C PRO A 161 -10.68 -1.17 15.86
N ASN A 162 -10.17 -0.21 16.62
CA ASN A 162 -9.85 -0.40 18.03
C ASN A 162 -10.85 0.42 18.86
N GLU A 163 -11.74 -0.26 19.57
CA GLU A 163 -12.77 0.42 20.38
C GLU A 163 -12.18 1.13 21.61
N SER A 164 -10.94 0.79 22.01
CA SER A 164 -10.29 1.38 23.16
C SER A 164 -9.43 2.58 22.75
N GLU A 165 -9.91 3.79 23.05
CA GLU A 165 -9.05 4.97 23.06
C GLU A 165 -7.91 4.73 24.06
N LEU A 166 -6.67 4.91 23.61
CA LEU A 166 -5.53 4.83 24.51
C LEU A 166 -5.57 6.06 25.41
N MET A 167 -5.94 5.86 26.67
CA MET A 167 -5.96 6.88 27.70
C MET A 167 -4.71 6.75 28.55
N LEU A 168 -3.74 7.63 28.31
CA LEU A 168 -2.60 7.79 29.20
C LEU A 168 -2.92 8.93 30.17
N LYS A 169 -3.19 8.57 31.43
CA LYS A 169 -3.28 9.55 32.50
C LYS A 169 -1.96 9.55 33.25
N ASP A 170 -1.33 10.71 33.26
CA ASP A 170 -0.09 10.92 33.98
C ASP A 170 -0.21 12.17 34.84
N THR A 171 0.59 12.22 35.90
CA THR A 171 0.60 13.36 36.82
C THR A 171 2.02 13.86 36.97
N PHE A 172 2.16 15.15 36.78
CA PHE A 172 3.45 15.79 36.66
C PHE A 172 3.55 16.93 37.66
N ARG A 173 4.66 16.96 38.38
CA ARG A 173 4.99 18.06 39.26
C ARG A 173 5.75 19.12 38.47
N LEU A 174 5.23 20.34 38.43
CA LEU A 174 5.89 21.50 37.84
C LEU A 174 6.03 22.56 38.93
N GLY A 175 7.20 22.60 39.57
CA GLY A 175 7.45 23.42 40.76
C GLY A 175 6.57 22.99 41.94
N GLU A 176 5.72 23.90 42.41
CA GLU A 176 4.75 23.66 43.50
C GLU A 176 3.39 23.14 43.01
N THR A 177 3.17 23.11 41.70
CA THR A 177 1.87 22.72 41.13
C THR A 177 1.90 21.30 40.59
N ILE A 178 0.85 20.53 40.85
CA ILE A 178 0.64 19.22 40.24
C ILE A 178 -0.35 19.37 39.09
N GLN A 179 0.03 18.92 37.90
CA GLN A 179 -0.82 18.89 36.72
C GLN A 179 -1.07 17.44 36.32
N ALA A 180 -2.33 17.04 36.18
CA ALA A 180 -2.68 15.85 35.44
C ALA A 180 -2.65 16.15 33.96
N LEU A 181 -1.87 15.36 33.22
CA LEU A 181 -1.98 15.27 31.78
C LEU A 181 -2.83 14.04 31.46
N THR A 182 -3.88 14.22 30.69
CA THR A 182 -4.61 13.12 30.08
C THR A 182 -4.39 13.20 28.59
N ILE A 183 -3.70 12.19 28.03
CA ILE A 183 -3.53 12.02 26.60
C ILE A 183 -4.52 10.93 26.18
N SER A 184 -5.44 11.27 25.30
CA SER A 184 -6.31 10.30 24.63
C SER A 184 -5.87 10.18 23.18
N SER A 185 -5.54 8.98 22.74
CA SER A 185 -5.22 8.69 21.34
C SER A 185 -6.24 7.76 20.74
N GLY A 186 -6.86 8.21 19.66
CA GLY A 186 -7.83 7.44 18.88
C GLY A 186 -7.62 7.62 17.38
N GLU A 187 -8.57 7.09 16.59
CA GLU A 187 -8.48 7.06 15.13
C GLU A 187 -8.29 8.44 14.49
N ASN A 188 -8.84 9.48 15.13
CA ASN A 188 -8.84 10.86 14.66
C ASN A 188 -7.62 11.68 15.11
N GLY A 189 -6.78 11.16 16.00
CA GLY A 189 -5.64 11.91 16.53
C GLY A 189 -5.41 11.77 18.02
N LEU A 190 -4.26 12.33 18.41
CA LEU A 190 -3.89 12.62 19.79
C LEU A 190 -4.63 13.87 20.27
N LYS A 191 -5.39 13.73 21.35
CA LYS A 191 -5.91 14.86 22.13
C LYS A 191 -5.22 14.83 23.49
N TRP A 192 -4.93 16.00 24.01
CA TRP A 192 -4.35 16.14 25.34
C TRP A 192 -5.13 17.18 26.12
N ASN A 193 -5.31 16.93 27.41
CA ASN A 193 -5.93 17.84 28.35
C ASN A 193 -5.05 17.94 29.59
N THR A 194 -4.96 19.14 30.14
CA THR A 194 -4.24 19.40 31.39
C THR A 194 -5.19 19.92 32.46
N GLU A 195 -5.16 19.31 33.63
CA GLU A 195 -5.96 19.72 34.78
C GLU A 195 -5.07 19.92 36.00
N LYS A 196 -5.24 21.04 36.71
CA LYS A 196 -4.51 21.29 37.96
C LYS A 196 -5.12 20.46 39.09
N ILE A 197 -4.34 19.59 39.71
CA ILE A 197 -4.80 18.76 40.82
C ILE A 197 -4.30 19.36 42.15
N LYS A 198 -5.18 19.40 43.16
CA LYS A 198 -4.87 19.89 44.51
C LYS A 198 -4.40 18.80 45.49
N ASN A 199 -4.66 17.53 45.21
CA ASN A 199 -4.28 16.41 46.07
C ASN A 199 -2.97 15.76 45.60
N GLU A 200 -2.02 15.63 46.52
CA GLU A 200 -0.71 14.98 46.33
C GLU A 200 -0.80 13.44 46.34
N GLN A 201 -1.97 12.85 46.59
CA GLN A 201 -2.12 11.41 46.73
C GLN A 201 -1.99 10.70 45.39
N GLY A 202 -0.77 10.23 45.11
CA GLY A 202 -0.45 9.29 44.04
C GLY A 202 0.43 9.82 42.90
N SER A 203 0.91 11.06 42.96
CA SER A 203 1.75 11.63 41.90
C SER A 203 3.23 11.47 42.20
N HIS A 204 3.79 10.33 41.83
CA HIS A 204 5.21 10.30 41.49
C HIS A 204 5.31 10.72 40.03
N GLY A 205 5.78 11.94 39.76
CA GLY A 205 6.14 12.32 38.40
C GLY A 205 7.07 11.27 37.79
N ARG A 206 7.04 11.10 36.46
CA ARG A 206 7.83 10.06 35.77
C ARG A 206 9.26 9.98 36.32
N ILE A 207 9.59 8.82 36.88
CA ILE A 207 10.88 8.57 37.51
C ILE A 207 11.87 8.17 36.41
N VAL A 208 12.94 8.95 36.29
CA VAL A 208 14.08 8.62 35.45
C VAL A 208 15.19 8.07 36.36
N GLU A 209 15.41 6.76 36.27
CA GLU A 209 16.50 6.08 36.98
C GLU A 209 17.82 6.28 36.23
N ILE A 210 18.77 6.98 36.85
CA ILE A 210 20.08 7.28 36.30
C ILE A 210 21.15 6.70 37.22
N TYR A 211 21.98 5.80 36.71
CA TYR A 211 23.09 5.28 37.49
C TYR A 211 24.38 6.04 37.18
N ILE A 212 24.97 6.67 38.20
CA ILE A 212 26.18 7.50 38.05
C ILE A 212 27.37 6.84 38.73
N LEU A 213 28.30 6.36 37.91
CA LEU A 213 29.60 5.82 38.32
C LEU A 213 30.68 6.88 38.12
N SER A 214 31.54 7.05 39.12
CA SER A 214 32.68 7.97 39.03
C SER A 214 33.92 7.36 39.66
N SER A 215 35.10 7.72 39.15
CA SER A 215 36.36 7.37 39.81
C SER A 215 36.44 7.97 41.23
N SER A 216 37.30 7.41 42.08
CA SER A 216 37.52 7.93 43.44
C SER A 216 38.00 9.39 43.45
N GLN A 217 38.66 9.83 42.38
CA GLN A 217 39.20 11.19 42.24
C GLN A 217 38.16 12.20 41.73
N LYS A 218 37.02 11.74 41.21
CA LYS A 218 35.99 12.55 40.53
C LYS A 218 34.62 12.53 41.20
N GLN A 219 34.61 12.36 42.53
CA GLN A 219 33.37 12.35 43.32
C GLN A 219 32.68 13.72 43.37
N LYS A 220 33.45 14.82 43.27
CA LYS A 220 32.89 16.17 43.27
C LYS A 220 32.06 16.40 42.01
N GLU A 221 32.59 16.03 40.85
CA GLU A 221 31.93 16.14 39.56
C GLU A 221 30.64 15.31 39.50
N LYS A 222 30.63 14.15 40.18
CA LYS A 222 29.41 13.34 40.37
C LYS A 222 28.33 14.11 41.15
N GLU A 223 28.68 14.74 42.27
CA GLU A 223 27.71 15.49 43.08
C GLU A 223 27.25 16.80 42.41
N ASP A 224 28.14 17.48 41.68
CA ASP A 224 27.79 18.65 40.89
C ASP A 224 26.81 18.29 39.76
N LEU A 225 27.03 17.15 39.09
CA LEU A 225 26.11 16.64 38.05
C LEU A 225 24.76 16.21 38.62
N LYS A 226 24.74 15.52 39.77
CA LYS A 226 23.48 15.20 40.49
C LYS A 226 22.71 16.47 40.82
N SER A 227 23.39 17.50 41.30
CA SER A 227 22.78 18.79 41.65
C SER A 227 22.19 19.47 40.42
N LEU A 228 22.87 19.41 39.27
CA LEU A 228 22.35 19.91 38.00
C LEU A 228 21.08 19.15 37.56
N LEU A 229 21.10 17.82 37.61
CA LEU A 229 19.93 17.00 37.27
C LEU A 229 18.75 17.28 38.20
N LYS A 230 19.02 17.41 39.50
CA LYS A 230 18.02 17.83 40.49
C LYS A 230 17.47 19.23 40.23
N ALA A 231 18.28 20.16 39.72
CA ALA A 231 17.80 21.50 39.35
C ALA A 231 16.78 21.46 38.20
N TYR A 232 16.86 20.47 37.30
CA TYR A 232 15.85 20.33 36.24
C TYR A 232 14.46 20.01 36.79
N GLU A 233 14.34 19.29 37.91
CA GLU A 233 13.04 18.94 38.52
C GLU A 233 12.15 20.17 38.81
N GLY A 234 12.75 21.37 38.92
CA GLY A 234 12.01 22.63 39.06
C GLY A 234 11.37 23.15 37.76
N VAL A 235 11.83 22.69 36.60
CA VAL A 235 11.46 23.19 35.26
C VAL A 235 10.80 22.12 34.40
N ILE A 236 11.10 20.84 34.64
CA ILE A 236 10.59 19.70 33.87
C ILE A 236 9.77 18.75 34.75
N PRO A 237 8.80 18.03 34.16
CA PRO A 237 7.86 17.18 34.91
C PRO A 237 8.40 15.80 35.32
N PHE A 238 9.71 15.68 35.54
CA PHE A 238 10.39 14.40 35.78
C PHE A 238 11.12 14.41 37.12
N THR A 239 11.24 13.24 37.76
CA THR A 239 12.02 13.06 38.99
C THR A 239 13.21 12.15 38.71
N PHE A 240 14.39 12.55 39.14
CA PHE A 240 15.61 11.76 38.99
C PHE A 240 15.89 10.95 40.24
N THR A 241 16.18 9.67 40.06
CA THR A 241 16.67 8.78 41.12
C THR A 241 18.00 8.19 40.70
N PHE A 242 18.93 8.07 41.66
CA PHE A 242 20.33 7.72 41.36
C PHE A 242 20.74 6.31 41.78
N ASP A 243 19.84 5.59 42.45
CA ASP A 243 20.10 4.30 43.12
C ASP A 243 19.24 3.16 42.56
N GLY A 244 18.82 3.28 41.29
CA GLY A 244 17.93 2.32 40.63
C GLY A 244 18.59 0.96 40.33
N ILE A 245 17.81 -0.11 40.45
CA ILE A 245 18.26 -1.49 40.18
C ILE A 245 18.35 -1.75 38.66
N SER A 246 17.58 -1.00 37.85
CA SER A 246 17.57 -1.10 36.39
C SER A 246 17.59 0.30 35.75
N PRO A 247 18.73 1.01 35.83
CA PRO A 247 18.83 2.39 35.34
C PRO A 247 18.61 2.47 33.83
N LYS A 248 17.80 3.43 33.40
CA LYS A 248 17.59 3.76 31.98
C LYS A 248 18.84 4.39 31.37
N TRP A 249 19.52 5.24 32.15
CA TRP A 249 20.74 5.93 31.76
C TRP A 249 21.90 5.55 32.67
N THR A 250 23.07 5.31 32.08
CA THR A 250 24.32 5.14 32.81
C THR A 250 25.26 6.30 32.51
N ILE A 251 25.72 7.01 33.54
CA ILE A 251 26.72 8.07 33.40
C ILE A 251 28.03 7.60 34.00
N LEU A 252 29.10 7.64 33.21
CA LEU A 252 30.44 7.21 33.58
C LEU A 252 31.36 8.41 33.62
N ILE A 253 31.89 8.74 34.79
CA ILE A 253 32.81 9.86 35.00
C ILE A 253 34.19 9.30 35.28
N ASP A 254 35.13 9.49 34.35
CA ASP A 254 36.52 9.01 34.48
C ASP A 254 36.59 7.50 34.78
N THR A 255 35.69 6.73 34.18
CA THR A 255 35.54 5.29 34.43
C THR A 255 35.01 4.57 33.19
N ILE A 256 35.13 3.25 33.17
CA ILE A 256 34.70 2.38 32.08
C ILE A 256 33.69 1.35 32.60
N ASN A 257 32.70 1.01 31.78
CA ASN A 257 31.73 -0.04 32.08
C ASN A 257 31.53 -0.91 30.83
N GLU A 258 31.47 -2.24 31.03
CA GLU A 258 31.34 -3.22 29.93
C GLU A 258 29.88 -3.50 29.53
N ALA A 259 28.92 -2.82 30.16
CA ALA A 259 27.49 -3.00 29.87
C ALA A 259 27.14 -2.55 28.44
N ARG A 260 27.30 -3.47 27.49
CA ARG A 260 26.78 -3.35 26.12
C ARG A 260 25.26 -3.32 26.17
N ASN A 261 24.66 -2.40 25.41
CA ASN A 261 23.21 -2.22 25.23
C ASN A 261 22.47 -1.35 26.26
N ARG A 262 23.15 -0.36 26.88
CA ARG A 262 22.50 0.69 27.68
C ARG A 262 22.90 2.07 27.19
N LYS A 263 21.96 3.01 27.24
CA LYS A 263 22.23 4.42 26.93
C LYS A 263 23.23 4.99 27.93
N THR A 264 24.38 5.38 27.41
CA THR A 264 25.56 5.71 28.20
C THR A 264 26.03 7.12 27.88
N ILE A 265 26.34 7.88 28.93
CA ILE A 265 27.01 9.16 28.84
C ILE A 265 28.39 9.02 29.50
N THR A 266 29.45 9.26 28.76
CA THR A 266 30.82 9.21 29.27
C THR A 266 31.36 10.62 29.48
N TRP A 267 32.11 10.82 30.55
CA TRP A 267 32.77 12.09 30.86
C TRP A 267 34.20 11.83 31.31
N ASN A 268 35.09 11.82 30.31
CA ASN A 268 36.52 11.54 30.51
C ASN A 268 37.42 12.72 30.12
N ASN A 269 36.87 13.73 29.45
CA ASN A 269 37.60 14.93 29.03
C ASN A 269 37.08 16.17 29.78
N PHE A 270 37.87 16.65 30.73
CA PHE A 270 37.51 17.78 31.60
C PHE A 270 38.11 19.12 31.14
N VAL A 271 38.65 19.19 29.91
CA VAL A 271 39.33 20.38 29.39
C VAL A 271 38.52 21.03 28.28
N GLY A 272 38.42 22.36 28.31
CA GLY A 272 37.77 23.14 27.26
C GLY A 272 36.34 23.57 27.58
N GLN A 273 35.59 23.92 26.53
CA GLN A 273 34.20 24.35 26.65
C GLN A 273 33.29 23.17 26.98
N LEU A 274 32.26 23.44 27.80
CA LEU A 274 31.31 22.43 28.23
C LEU A 274 30.29 22.14 27.12
N GLU A 275 30.32 20.93 26.57
CA GLU A 275 29.45 20.50 25.46
C GLU A 275 29.10 19.01 25.58
N LEU A 276 27.98 18.61 24.98
CA LEU A 276 27.57 17.21 24.87
C LEU A 276 27.64 16.77 23.41
N ARG A 277 28.41 15.72 23.11
CA ARG A 277 28.57 15.18 21.75
C ARG A 277 27.90 13.81 21.64
N SER A 278 27.14 13.61 20.57
CA SER A 278 26.59 12.29 20.21
C SER A 278 27.63 11.50 19.42
N VAL A 279 28.05 10.34 19.92
CA VAL A 279 28.97 9.43 19.21
C VAL A 279 28.17 8.46 18.33
N HIS A 280 27.10 7.88 18.88
CA HIS A 280 26.07 7.11 18.17
C HIS A 280 24.76 7.14 18.97
N SER A 281 23.70 6.44 18.53
CA SER A 281 22.32 6.50 19.08
C SER A 281 22.20 6.35 20.60
N ASP A 282 23.14 5.65 21.24
CA ASP A 282 23.08 5.25 22.64
C ASP A 282 24.35 5.64 23.42
N LEU A 283 25.28 6.39 22.81
CA LEU A 283 26.53 6.80 23.43
C LEU A 283 26.79 8.30 23.21
N PHE A 284 26.94 9.00 24.33
CA PHE A 284 27.19 10.43 24.37
C PHE A 284 28.44 10.73 25.19
N GLU A 285 29.17 11.77 24.80
CA GLU A 285 30.40 12.22 25.44
C GLU A 285 30.23 13.64 25.96
N ILE A 286 30.53 13.84 27.26
CA ILE A 286 30.65 15.16 27.88
C ILE A 286 32.10 15.61 27.76
N HIS A 287 32.29 16.80 27.22
CA HIS A 287 33.58 17.48 27.20
C HIS A 287 33.54 18.75 28.04
N GLY A 288 34.69 19.12 28.61
CA GLY A 288 34.87 20.35 29.38
C GLY A 288 34.53 20.20 30.86
N GLU A 289 34.79 21.28 31.60
CA GLU A 289 34.59 21.31 33.06
C GLU A 289 33.20 21.87 33.40
N LEU A 290 32.53 21.22 34.37
CA LEU A 290 31.24 21.67 34.90
C LEU A 290 31.43 22.85 35.87
N THR A 291 31.74 24.03 35.33
CA THR A 291 31.88 25.27 36.11
C THR A 291 30.70 26.21 35.86
N LYS A 292 30.47 27.13 36.80
CA LYS A 292 29.43 28.17 36.68
C LYS A 292 29.60 29.04 35.42
N ASN A 293 30.83 29.34 35.02
CA ASN A 293 31.10 30.14 33.82
C ASN A 293 30.75 29.34 32.57
N ASN A 294 31.21 28.10 32.48
CA ASN A 294 30.92 27.23 31.34
C ASN A 294 29.42 26.94 31.19
N LEU A 295 28.70 26.69 32.30
CA LEU A 295 27.25 26.49 32.29
C LEU A 295 26.47 27.70 31.78
N ARG A 296 26.98 28.92 31.98
CA ARG A 296 26.34 30.15 31.51
C ARG A 296 26.62 30.44 30.04
N SER A 297 27.75 29.96 29.53
CA SER A 297 28.19 30.21 28.16
C SER A 297 27.87 29.07 27.20
N SER A 298 27.35 27.93 27.68
CA SER A 298 27.07 26.76 26.84
C SER A 298 25.61 26.32 26.86
N ASN A 299 25.21 25.59 25.82
CA ASN A 299 23.88 24.96 25.71
C ASN A 299 23.82 23.61 26.42
N PHE A 300 24.90 23.19 27.08
CA PHE A 300 25.02 21.89 27.72
C PHE A 300 23.84 21.51 28.61
N PRO A 301 23.28 22.41 29.46
CA PRO A 301 22.14 22.02 30.28
C PRO A 301 20.93 21.58 29.47
N LEU A 302 20.65 22.30 28.38
CA LEU A 302 19.53 21.99 27.49
C LEU A 302 19.79 20.71 26.70
N GLU A 303 21.01 20.53 26.20
CA GLU A 303 21.43 19.32 25.47
C GLU A 303 21.35 18.07 26.35
N LEU A 304 21.83 18.15 27.58
CA LEU A 304 21.75 17.07 28.57
C LEU A 304 20.29 16.72 28.90
N ALA A 305 19.46 17.73 29.16
CA ALA A 305 18.04 17.52 29.42
C ALA A 305 17.35 16.87 28.20
N HIS A 306 17.56 17.40 26.99
CA HIS A 306 16.96 16.83 25.79
C HIS A 306 17.36 15.38 25.56
N THR A 307 18.65 15.07 25.71
CA THR A 307 19.22 13.73 25.53
C THR A 307 18.58 12.74 26.49
N ILE A 308 18.53 13.07 27.79
CA ILE A 308 17.96 12.17 28.81
C ILE A 308 16.46 11.96 28.61
N LEU A 309 15.74 12.98 28.14
CA LEU A 309 14.28 12.98 28.01
C LEU A 309 13.75 12.41 26.70
N GLN A 310 14.60 12.19 25.70
CA GLN A 310 14.18 11.76 24.37
C GLN A 310 13.33 10.48 24.38
N ASP A 311 13.58 9.56 25.31
CA ASP A 311 12.82 8.30 25.44
C ASP A 311 11.63 8.38 26.39
N GLU A 312 11.51 9.44 27.18
CA GLU A 312 10.47 9.52 28.19
C GLU A 312 9.11 9.85 27.57
N LEU A 313 9.10 10.50 26.40
CA LEU A 313 7.90 10.89 25.67
C LEU A 313 7.95 10.29 24.26
N LYS A 314 7.84 8.96 24.16
CA LYS A 314 7.64 8.25 22.88
C LYS A 314 6.25 8.53 22.29
N MET A 315 5.96 9.80 21.98
CA MET A 315 4.65 10.24 21.49
C MET A 315 4.26 9.56 20.17
N GLU A 316 5.24 9.10 19.39
CA GLU A 316 5.03 8.32 18.16
C GLU A 316 4.42 6.94 18.43
N GLU A 317 4.78 6.27 19.53
CA GLU A 317 4.16 5.00 19.93
C GLU A 317 2.72 5.20 20.44
N LEU A 318 2.42 6.41 20.93
CA LEU A 318 1.08 6.77 21.40
C LEU A 318 0.15 7.20 20.27
N ASP A 319 0.67 7.51 19.08
CA ASP A 319 -0.15 8.00 17.96
C ASP A 319 -0.90 6.85 17.27
N ARG A 320 -2.23 6.84 17.44
CA ARG A 320 -3.13 5.81 16.88
C ARG A 320 -3.94 6.32 15.69
N ARG A 321 -3.49 7.40 15.04
CA ARG A 321 -4.14 7.90 13.82
C ARG A 321 -4.17 6.82 12.76
N ILE A 322 -5.35 6.59 12.20
CA ILE A 322 -5.53 5.63 11.11
C ILE A 322 -5.12 6.30 9.80
N TYR A 323 -4.20 5.67 9.07
CA TYR A 323 -3.88 6.02 7.70
C TYR A 323 -4.64 5.11 6.75
N VAL A 324 -5.40 5.67 5.81
CA VAL A 324 -6.07 4.89 4.76
C VAL A 324 -5.27 5.02 3.46
N PRO A 325 -4.58 3.96 3.00
CA PRO A 325 -3.80 4.03 1.76
C PRO A 325 -4.72 4.26 0.56
N LYS A 326 -4.31 5.17 -0.32
CA LYS A 326 -5.02 5.41 -1.58
C LYS A 326 -4.75 4.23 -2.52
N GLN A 327 -5.81 3.52 -2.89
CA GLN A 327 -5.70 2.45 -3.89
C GLN A 327 -5.40 3.02 -5.27
N GLU A 328 -4.64 2.28 -6.08
CA GLU A 328 -4.43 2.66 -7.48
C GLU A 328 -5.76 2.66 -8.25
N VAL A 329 -6.31 3.87 -8.41
CA VAL A 329 -7.39 4.12 -9.34
C VAL A 329 -6.79 4.08 -10.75
N SER A 330 -6.73 2.91 -11.37
CA SER A 330 -6.85 2.93 -12.82
C SER A 330 -8.29 3.34 -13.12
N ALA A 331 -8.49 4.09 -14.19
CA ALA A 331 -9.78 4.21 -14.84
C ALA A 331 -10.20 2.84 -15.38
N SER A 332 -10.53 1.91 -14.50
CA SER A 332 -11.43 0.82 -14.83
C SER A 332 -12.81 1.41 -14.67
N PRO A 333 -13.67 1.35 -15.71
CA PRO A 333 -15.04 1.75 -15.53
C PRO A 333 -15.56 0.89 -14.37
N ILE A 334 -16.03 1.55 -13.32
CA ILE A 334 -16.85 0.90 -12.31
C ILE A 334 -17.91 0.15 -13.12
N LEU A 335 -17.87 -1.18 -13.14
CA LEU A 335 -19.02 -1.97 -13.51
C LEU A 335 -20.05 -1.71 -12.42
N LYS A 336 -20.69 -0.55 -12.50
CA LYS A 336 -22.02 -0.35 -11.97
C LYS A 336 -22.81 -1.51 -12.57
N ALA A 337 -23.61 -2.19 -11.77
CA ALA A 337 -24.62 -3.12 -12.28
C ALA A 337 -25.63 -2.46 -13.27
N GLY A 338 -25.42 -1.19 -13.62
CA GLY A 338 -25.93 -0.53 -14.81
C GLY A 338 -24.84 0.24 -15.55
N ALA A 339 -23.74 -0.43 -15.95
CA ALA A 339 -22.89 0.10 -17.00
C ALA A 339 -23.79 0.19 -18.23
N LYS A 340 -24.24 1.40 -18.56
CA LYS A 340 -24.61 1.74 -19.94
C LYS A 340 -23.35 1.43 -20.74
N MET A 341 -23.30 0.21 -21.26
CA MET A 341 -22.30 -0.18 -22.21
C MET A 341 -22.31 0.92 -23.25
N GLU A 342 -21.20 1.62 -23.43
CA GLU A 342 -20.98 2.23 -24.73
C GLU A 342 -20.83 1.04 -25.66
N THR A 343 -22.00 0.51 -26.07
CA THR A 343 -22.19 -0.30 -27.25
C THR A 343 -21.23 0.23 -28.26
N VAL A 344 -20.39 -0.61 -28.87
CA VAL A 344 -19.46 -0.21 -29.92
C VAL A 344 -20.27 0.61 -30.94
N LYS A 345 -20.30 1.95 -30.78
CA LYS A 345 -21.33 2.82 -31.38
C LYS A 345 -21.26 2.75 -32.90
N TYR A 346 -20.10 2.30 -33.38
CA TYR A 346 -19.72 2.22 -34.77
C TYR A 346 -19.41 0.79 -35.24
N GLY A 347 -19.64 -0.25 -34.42
CA GLY A 347 -19.44 -1.65 -34.84
C GLY A 347 -20.34 -2.02 -36.03
N TRP A 348 -21.55 -1.45 -36.03
CA TRP A 348 -22.50 -1.54 -37.15
C TRP A 348 -21.99 -0.85 -38.44
N ILE A 349 -21.16 0.19 -38.33
CA ILE A 349 -20.59 0.88 -39.50
C ILE A 349 -19.61 -0.04 -40.23
N LEU A 350 -18.76 -0.77 -39.50
CA LEU A 350 -17.83 -1.73 -40.10
C LEU A 350 -18.58 -2.86 -40.82
N ILE A 351 -19.68 -3.36 -40.23
CA ILE A 351 -20.57 -4.35 -40.86
C ILE A 351 -21.21 -3.77 -42.13
N MET A 352 -21.75 -2.55 -42.08
CA MET A 352 -22.32 -1.86 -43.25
C MET A 352 -21.29 -1.72 -44.38
N LEU A 353 -20.05 -1.35 -44.05
CA LEU A 353 -18.96 -1.21 -45.01
C LEU A 353 -18.59 -2.55 -45.65
N LEU A 354 -18.56 -3.62 -44.85
CA LEU A 354 -18.35 -5.00 -45.31
C LEU A 354 -19.49 -5.50 -46.22
N VAL A 355 -20.75 -5.20 -45.89
CA VAL A 355 -21.92 -5.53 -46.72
C VAL A 355 -21.91 -4.75 -48.04
N LEU A 356 -21.54 -3.46 -48.01
CA LEU A 356 -21.39 -2.65 -49.23
C LEU A 356 -20.24 -3.18 -50.11
N LEU A 357 -19.13 -3.61 -49.51
CA LEU A 357 -18.01 -4.23 -50.22
C LEU A 357 -18.41 -5.56 -50.86
N GLU A 358 -19.19 -6.40 -50.16
CA GLU A 358 -19.77 -7.65 -50.70
C GLU A 358 -20.64 -7.35 -51.92
N ARG A 359 -21.55 -6.37 -51.80
CA ARG A 359 -22.46 -5.99 -52.88
C ARG A 359 -21.76 -5.35 -54.07
N TRP A 360 -20.67 -4.61 -53.84
CA TRP A 360 -19.84 -4.04 -54.91
C TRP A 360 -19.06 -5.11 -55.67
N LEU A 361 -18.42 -6.04 -54.94
CA LEU A 361 -17.70 -7.18 -55.53
C LEU A 361 -18.64 -8.12 -56.30
N SER A 362 -19.85 -8.35 -55.80
CA SER A 362 -20.89 -9.14 -56.49
C SER A 362 -21.36 -8.50 -57.80
N ARG A 363 -21.54 -7.17 -57.85
CA ARG A 363 -21.89 -6.49 -59.10
C ARG A 363 -20.77 -6.56 -60.14
N LYS A 364 -19.51 -6.49 -59.69
CA LYS A 364 -18.36 -6.60 -60.57
C LYS A 364 -18.20 -8.01 -61.15
N SER A 365 -18.60 -9.06 -60.42
CA SER A 365 -18.58 -10.44 -60.92
C SER A 365 -19.72 -10.78 -61.88
N VAL A 366 -20.80 -10.01 -61.91
CA VAL A 366 -21.94 -10.22 -62.83
C VAL A 366 -21.74 -9.50 -64.17
N ASN A 367 -20.93 -8.43 -64.17
CA ASN A 367 -20.67 -7.59 -65.35
C ASN A 367 -19.32 -7.88 -66.04
N ALA A 368 -18.58 -8.91 -65.61
CA ALA A 368 -17.31 -9.37 -66.18
C ALA A 368 -17.47 -10.82 -66.63
#